data_AF-A0A2E0FCC6-F1
#
_entry.id   AF-A0A2E0FCC6-F1
#
_cell.length_a   1.000
_cell.length_b   1.000
_cell.length_c   1.000
_cell.angle_alpha   90.00
_cell.angle_beta   90.00
_cell.angle_gamma   90.00
#
_symmetry.space_group_name_H-M   'P 1'
#
loop_
_entity.id
_entity.type
_entity.pdbx_description
1 polymer ?
#
loop_
_entity_poly.entity_id
_entity_poly.type
_entity_poly.pdbx_seq_one_letter_code
_entity_poly.pdbx_strand_id
1 'polypeptide(L)'
;MKKILIFVLLSSCINSQETKKNNSYDDLVILFEDWRLFEEPDLINGVHDYSVNSFDKRKPTYNLLRERLENFDISKWNISNQIDWHIIRAEMNGYDFNHKILKPWIRDPAYYQSIWMYQSDVPAHEGPTNHGVLEFWMYDLPLTNSDKEKLKNEIDLIPIFQNEARKNLTGNARELW
;
A
#
# COMPACT_ATOMS: atom_id res chain seq x y z
N MET A 1 51.56 38.33 44.29
CA MET A 1 51.27 36.98 43.76
C MET A 1 50.04 37.07 42.86
N LYS A 2 50.20 37.20 41.54
CA LYS A 2 49.10 37.25 40.56
C LYS A 2 48.89 35.83 39.99
N LYS A 3 47.74 35.22 40.25
CA LYS A 3 47.36 33.94 39.62
C LYS A 3 46.76 34.24 38.24
N ILE A 4 47.41 33.76 37.19
CA ILE A 4 46.90 33.77 35.82
C ILE A 4 46.10 32.47 35.63
N LEU A 5 44.82 32.60 35.28
CA LEU A 5 43.94 31.48 34.93
C LEU A 5 43.96 31.33 33.40
N ILE A 6 44.54 30.26 32.89
CA ILE A 6 44.50 29.89 31.47
C ILE A 6 43.25 29.05 31.23
N PHE A 7 42.35 29.55 30.37
CA PHE A 7 41.16 28.85 29.94
C PHE A 7 41.48 28.11 28.63
N VAL A 8 41.52 26.78 28.65
CA VAL A 8 41.72 25.95 27.45
C VAL A 8 40.36 25.64 26.85
N LEU A 9 40.08 26.22 25.67
CA LEU A 9 38.93 25.86 24.84
C LEU A 9 39.27 24.63 24.00
N LEU A 10 38.76 23.46 24.39
CA LEU A 10 38.73 22.28 23.52
C LEU A 10 37.63 22.49 22.46
N SER A 11 38.03 22.77 21.23
CA SER A 11 37.15 22.72 20.07
C SER A 11 37.04 21.27 19.61
N SER A 12 35.95 20.59 19.98
CA SER A 12 35.62 19.26 19.47
C SER A 12 35.16 19.39 18.01
N CYS A 13 36.01 19.03 17.07
CA CYS A 13 35.61 18.78 15.69
C CYS A 13 34.68 17.56 15.67
N ILE A 14 33.38 17.79 15.48
CA ILE A 14 32.43 16.74 15.15
C ILE A 14 32.69 16.41 13.67
N ASN A 15 33.38 15.30 13.41
CA ASN A 15 33.36 14.69 12.09
C ASN A 15 31.94 14.20 11.83
N SER A 16 31.16 14.93 11.04
CA SER A 16 29.98 14.35 10.41
C SER A 16 30.45 13.29 9.43
N GLN A 17 30.43 12.02 9.82
CA GLN A 17 30.47 10.94 8.86
C GLN A 17 29.17 11.05 8.04
N GLU A 18 29.28 11.57 6.82
CA GLU A 18 28.26 11.35 5.80
C GLU A 18 28.16 9.83 5.61
N THR A 19 27.13 9.22 6.21
CA THR A 19 26.73 7.87 5.86
C THR A 19 26.32 7.90 4.40
N LYS A 20 27.21 7.38 3.55
CA LYS A 20 26.98 7.27 2.11
C LYS A 20 25.69 6.48 1.89
N LYS A 21 24.61 7.17 1.53
CA LYS A 21 23.28 6.62 1.24
C LYS A 21 23.31 5.82 -0.06
N ASN A 22 23.96 4.66 -0.05
CA ASN A 22 23.93 3.73 -1.17
C ASN A 22 23.16 2.49 -0.74
N ASN A 23 21.83 2.55 -0.88
CA ASN A 23 21.02 1.35 -0.92
C ASN A 23 21.19 0.73 -2.32
N SER A 24 21.39 -0.58 -2.38
CA SER A 24 21.55 -1.36 -3.62
C SER A 24 20.21 -1.50 -4.35
N TYR A 25 20.24 -2.04 -5.57
CA TYR A 25 19.00 -2.41 -6.26
C TYR A 25 18.26 -3.53 -5.53
N ASP A 26 18.97 -4.48 -4.91
CA ASP A 26 18.35 -5.56 -4.13
C ASP A 26 17.56 -5.01 -2.94
N ASP A 27 18.02 -3.92 -2.32
CA ASP A 27 17.28 -3.22 -1.26
C ASP A 27 15.96 -2.60 -1.77
N LEU A 28 15.91 -2.21 -3.05
CA LEU A 28 14.68 -1.72 -3.67
C LEU A 28 13.68 -2.86 -3.90
N VAL A 29 14.17 -4.03 -4.32
CA VAL A 29 13.33 -5.23 -4.48
C VAL A 29 12.72 -5.62 -3.13
N ILE A 30 13.52 -5.65 -2.06
CA ILE A 30 13.03 -5.92 -0.70
C ILE A 30 12.00 -4.87 -0.28
N LEU A 31 12.26 -3.58 -0.54
CA LEU A 31 11.28 -2.53 -0.25
C LEU A 31 9.97 -2.71 -1.03
N PHE A 32 10.04 -3.18 -2.27
CA PHE A 32 8.86 -3.47 -3.08
C PHE A 32 8.06 -4.64 -2.51
N GLU A 33 8.71 -5.72 -2.08
CA GLU A 33 8.04 -6.84 -1.41
C GLU A 33 7.36 -6.38 -0.12
N ASP A 34 8.05 -5.59 0.71
CA ASP A 34 7.47 -4.99 1.91
C ASP A 34 6.29 -4.07 1.58
N TRP A 35 6.36 -3.33 0.47
CA TRP A 35 5.28 -2.47 -0.01
C TRP A 35 4.07 -3.29 -0.46
N ARG A 36 4.25 -4.39 -1.20
CA ARG A 36 3.17 -5.28 -1.62
C ARG A 36 2.46 -5.91 -0.43
N LEU A 37 3.22 -6.38 0.57
CA LEU A 37 2.66 -6.89 1.82
C LEU A 37 1.93 -5.80 2.61
N PHE A 38 2.46 -4.58 2.62
CA PHE A 38 1.83 -3.47 3.31
C PHE A 38 0.55 -3.00 2.62
N GLU A 39 0.49 -2.93 1.29
CA GLU A 39 -0.59 -2.27 0.56
C GLU A 39 -1.93 -2.99 0.77
N GLU A 40 -1.89 -4.33 0.76
CA GLU A 40 -3.02 -5.18 1.11
C GLU A 40 -3.42 -4.98 2.59
N PRO A 41 -4.69 -4.64 2.88
CA PRO A 41 -5.14 -4.50 4.27
C PRO A 41 -5.19 -5.81 5.04
N ASP A 42 -4.99 -5.72 6.36
CA ASP A 42 -5.25 -6.84 7.27
C ASP A 42 -6.70 -7.34 7.15
N LEU A 43 -6.94 -8.59 7.49
CA LEU A 43 -8.27 -9.18 7.48
C LEU A 43 -9.02 -8.95 8.79
N ILE A 44 -10.32 -8.65 8.69
CA ILE A 44 -11.30 -8.70 9.78
C ILE A 44 -12.39 -9.71 9.41
N ASN A 45 -12.57 -10.74 10.23
CA ASN A 45 -13.53 -11.83 9.96
C ASN A 45 -13.38 -12.47 8.56
N GLY A 46 -12.15 -12.53 8.04
CA GLY A 46 -11.84 -13.13 6.74
C GLY A 46 -11.96 -12.20 5.52
N VAL A 47 -12.31 -10.92 5.70
CA VAL A 47 -12.36 -9.91 4.61
C VAL A 47 -11.41 -8.76 4.90
N HIS A 48 -10.88 -8.10 3.86
CA HIS A 48 -9.97 -6.95 4.05
C HIS A 48 -10.62 -5.80 4.83
N ASP A 49 -9.94 -5.34 5.88
CA ASP A 49 -10.39 -4.28 6.77
C ASP A 49 -10.09 -2.90 6.18
N TYR A 50 -11.10 -2.33 5.50
CA TYR A 50 -11.06 -0.97 4.96
C TYR A 50 -11.57 0.11 5.95
N SER A 51 -11.66 -0.20 7.25
CA SER A 51 -12.13 0.77 8.25
C SER A 51 -11.13 1.92 8.43
N VAL A 52 -11.65 3.10 8.82
CA VAL A 52 -10.81 4.27 9.13
C VAL A 52 -9.73 3.93 10.16
N ASN A 53 -10.09 3.16 11.20
CA ASN A 53 -9.18 2.72 12.25
C ASN A 53 -8.05 1.82 11.73
N SER A 54 -8.32 0.94 10.76
CA SER A 54 -7.30 0.12 10.11
C SER A 54 -6.27 1.00 9.40
N PHE A 55 -6.73 1.96 8.61
CA PHE A 55 -5.84 2.89 7.90
C PHE A 55 -5.04 3.81 8.85
N ASP A 56 -5.66 4.32 9.92
CA ASP A 56 -4.98 5.14 10.92
C ASP A 56 -3.85 4.37 11.60
N LYS A 57 -4.09 3.10 11.97
CA LYS A 57 -3.10 2.21 12.57
C LYS A 57 -1.94 1.90 11.62
N ARG A 58 -2.20 1.81 10.32
CA ARG A 58 -1.22 1.48 9.28
C ARG A 58 -0.42 2.70 8.81
N LYS A 59 -0.85 3.93 9.12
CA LYS A 59 -0.18 5.17 8.68
C LYS A 59 1.30 5.28 9.10
N PRO A 60 1.71 4.90 10.33
CA PRO A 60 3.12 4.90 10.70
C PRO A 60 3.97 3.98 9.82
N THR A 61 3.48 2.77 9.50
CA THR A 61 4.18 1.82 8.62
C THR A 61 4.31 2.38 7.20
N TYR A 62 3.25 2.99 6.66
CA TYR A 62 3.32 3.70 5.38
C TYR A 62 4.44 4.76 5.38
N ASN A 63 4.51 5.58 6.43
CA ASN A 63 5.52 6.64 6.52
C ASN A 63 6.95 6.06 6.53
N LEU A 64 7.17 4.94 7.23
CA LEU A 64 8.47 4.26 7.26
C LEU A 64 8.87 3.73 5.87
N LEU A 65 7.93 3.12 5.13
CA LEU A 65 8.18 2.64 3.77
C LEU A 65 8.48 3.81 2.81
N ARG A 66 7.74 4.91 2.95
CA ARG A 66 7.94 6.13 2.18
C ARG A 66 9.34 6.72 2.44
N GLU A 67 9.74 6.82 3.70
CA GLU A 67 11.06 7.30 4.10
C GLU A 67 12.18 6.38 3.58
N ARG A 68 11.99 5.06 3.66
CA ARG A 68 12.93 4.09 3.07
C ARG A 68 13.13 4.33 1.58
N LEU A 69 12.05 4.53 0.81
CA LEU A 69 12.14 4.81 -0.63
C LEU A 69 12.90 6.12 -0.91
N GLU A 70 12.66 7.16 -0.12
CA GLU A 70 13.27 8.49 -0.29
C GLU A 70 14.76 8.53 0.06
N ASN A 71 15.25 7.51 0.78
CA ASN A 71 16.66 7.40 1.15
C ASN A 71 17.55 6.80 0.06
N PHE A 72 16.99 6.31 -1.06
CA PHE A 72 17.78 5.82 -2.19
C PHE A 72 18.38 6.98 -3.00
N ASP A 73 19.71 6.94 -3.24
CA ASP A 73 20.35 7.74 -4.30
C ASP A 73 20.39 6.93 -5.60
N ILE A 74 19.44 7.21 -6.49
CA ILE A 74 19.32 6.54 -7.78
C ILE A 74 20.08 7.26 -8.92
N SER A 75 20.77 8.37 -8.65
CA SER A 75 21.39 9.23 -9.68
C SER A 75 22.44 8.51 -10.53
N LYS A 76 23.06 7.48 -9.96
CA LYS A 76 24.11 6.66 -10.59
C LYS A 76 23.61 5.29 -11.05
N TRP A 77 22.34 4.99 -10.87
CA TRP A 77 21.77 3.74 -11.34
C TRP A 77 21.59 3.75 -12.85
N ASN A 78 21.53 2.56 -13.46
CA ASN A 78 21.10 2.46 -14.85
C ASN A 78 19.64 2.93 -14.97
N ILE A 79 19.22 3.31 -16.19
CA ILE A 79 17.89 3.88 -16.43
C ILE A 79 16.77 2.91 -16.03
N SER A 80 16.92 1.60 -16.26
CA SER A 80 15.90 0.61 -15.88
C SER A 80 15.64 0.63 -14.37
N ASN A 81 16.68 0.58 -13.56
CA ASN A 81 16.55 0.58 -12.11
C ASN A 81 15.97 1.91 -11.58
N GLN A 82 16.25 3.04 -12.25
CA GLN A 82 15.62 4.32 -11.92
C GLN A 82 14.12 4.31 -12.22
N ILE A 83 13.72 3.68 -13.33
CA ILE A 83 12.32 3.50 -13.70
C ILE A 83 11.59 2.67 -12.62
N ASP A 84 12.17 1.55 -12.18
CA ASP A 84 11.57 0.70 -11.15
C ASP A 84 11.35 1.46 -9.83
N TRP A 85 12.33 2.27 -9.42
CA TRP A 85 12.17 3.16 -8.26
C TRP A 85 11.02 4.15 -8.45
N HIS A 86 10.89 4.75 -9.63
CA HIS A 86 9.82 5.70 -9.94
C HIS A 86 8.44 5.04 -9.98
N ILE A 87 8.33 3.79 -10.42
CA ILE A 87 7.09 3.01 -10.40
C ILE A 87 6.62 2.80 -8.95
N ILE A 88 7.52 2.33 -8.07
CA ILE A 88 7.21 2.15 -6.64
C ILE A 88 6.78 3.48 -6.01
N ARG A 89 7.48 4.58 -6.37
CA ARG A 89 7.08 5.93 -5.92
C ARG A 89 5.67 6.30 -6.39
N ALA A 90 5.33 6.01 -7.64
CA ALA A 90 4.01 6.31 -8.19
C ALA A 90 2.91 5.52 -7.47
N GLU A 91 3.13 4.23 -7.18
CA GLU A 91 2.19 3.41 -6.43
C GLU A 91 1.96 3.94 -5.00
N MET A 92 3.04 4.27 -4.27
CA MET A 92 2.93 4.84 -2.93
C MET A 92 2.22 6.20 -2.90
N ASN A 93 2.36 6.99 -3.96
CA ASN A 93 1.61 8.24 -4.13
C ASN A 93 0.13 7.97 -4.42
N GLY A 94 -0.18 6.98 -5.27
CA GLY A 94 -1.54 6.55 -5.56
C GLY A 94 -2.28 6.09 -4.29
N TYR A 95 -1.62 5.29 -3.44
CA TYR A 95 -2.17 4.89 -2.14
C TYR A 95 -2.48 6.09 -1.23
N ASP A 96 -1.56 7.04 -1.08
CA ASP A 96 -1.79 8.21 -0.22
C ASP A 96 -2.86 9.15 -0.80
N PHE A 97 -2.94 9.26 -2.14
CA PHE A 97 -4.01 9.97 -2.82
C PHE A 97 -5.37 9.31 -2.60
N ASN A 98 -5.44 7.98 -2.68
CA ASN A 98 -6.63 7.21 -2.33
C ASN A 98 -7.03 7.44 -0.88
N HIS A 99 -6.08 7.46 0.05
CA HIS A 99 -6.38 7.66 1.46
C HIS A 99 -6.84 9.09 1.80
N LYS A 100 -6.23 10.11 1.19
CA LYS A 100 -6.49 11.53 1.52
C LYS A 100 -7.61 12.16 0.70
N ILE A 101 -7.67 11.84 -0.59
CA ILE A 101 -8.45 12.58 -1.58
C ILE A 101 -9.59 11.73 -2.13
N LEU A 102 -9.30 10.64 -2.85
CA LEU A 102 -10.35 9.85 -3.51
C LEU A 102 -11.21 9.08 -2.51
N LYS A 103 -10.61 8.45 -1.51
CA LYS A 103 -11.28 7.67 -0.45
C LYS A 103 -12.30 6.66 -0.99
N PRO A 104 -11.93 5.80 -1.97
CA PRO A 104 -12.90 4.94 -2.66
C PRO A 104 -13.69 4.05 -1.70
N TRP A 105 -13.03 3.43 -0.71
CA TRP A 105 -13.69 2.61 0.32
C TRP A 105 -14.62 3.38 1.28
N ILE A 106 -14.58 4.72 1.31
CA ILE A 106 -15.47 5.54 2.16
C ILE A 106 -16.63 6.13 1.36
N ARG A 107 -16.42 6.45 0.08
CA ARG A 107 -17.40 7.21 -0.71
C ARG A 107 -18.03 6.42 -1.85
N ASP A 108 -17.39 5.38 -2.35
CA ASP A 108 -17.79 4.71 -3.59
C ASP A 108 -18.38 3.33 -3.29
N PRO A 109 -19.71 3.14 -3.42
CA PRO A 109 -20.33 1.84 -3.27
C PRO A 109 -19.81 0.80 -4.26
N ALA A 110 -19.35 1.20 -5.46
CA ALA A 110 -18.82 0.27 -6.47
C ALA A 110 -17.51 -0.40 -6.02
N TYR A 111 -16.75 0.24 -5.12
CA TYR A 111 -15.56 -0.36 -4.52
C TYR A 111 -15.85 -1.69 -3.80
N TYR A 112 -17.09 -1.86 -3.31
CA TYR A 112 -17.53 -3.08 -2.62
C TYR A 112 -18.14 -4.13 -3.57
N GLN A 113 -18.05 -3.97 -4.89
CA GLN A 113 -18.37 -5.03 -5.83
C GLN A 113 -17.39 -6.19 -5.68
N SER A 114 -17.90 -7.41 -5.49
CA SER A 114 -17.06 -8.59 -5.23
C SER A 114 -17.04 -9.60 -6.37
N ILE A 115 -17.95 -9.55 -7.34
CA ILE A 115 -18.08 -10.59 -8.38
C ILE A 115 -17.76 -10.01 -9.75
N TRP A 116 -16.84 -10.66 -10.45
CA TRP A 116 -16.50 -10.37 -11.85
C TRP A 116 -16.81 -11.58 -12.72
N MET A 117 -17.85 -11.44 -13.54
CA MET A 117 -18.33 -12.51 -14.41
C MET A 117 -17.53 -12.64 -15.70
N TYR A 118 -16.70 -11.65 -16.03
CA TYR A 118 -15.96 -11.55 -17.29
C TYR A 118 -14.56 -11.00 -17.03
N GLN A 119 -13.62 -11.38 -17.90
CA GLN A 119 -12.26 -10.85 -17.88
C GLN A 119 -12.25 -9.37 -18.29
N SER A 120 -11.46 -8.57 -17.58
CA SER A 120 -11.17 -7.17 -17.94
C SER A 120 -10.43 -7.09 -19.28
N ASP A 121 -10.71 -6.05 -20.07
CA ASP A 121 -10.00 -5.74 -21.32
C ASP A 121 -8.64 -5.04 -21.10
N VAL A 122 -8.41 -4.58 -19.86
CA VAL A 122 -7.12 -4.07 -19.36
C VAL A 122 -6.55 -4.97 -18.26
N PRO A 123 -5.22 -4.96 -18.01
CA PRO A 123 -4.57 -5.92 -17.10
C PRO A 123 -5.10 -5.94 -15.65
N ALA A 124 -5.61 -4.82 -15.15
CA ALA A 124 -6.29 -4.71 -13.86
C ALA A 124 -7.67 -4.09 -14.10
N HIS A 125 -8.67 -4.46 -13.31
CA HIS A 125 -10.03 -3.91 -13.43
C HIS A 125 -10.03 -2.38 -13.47
N GLU A 126 -10.87 -1.82 -14.35
CA GLU A 126 -11.02 -0.38 -14.45
C GLU A 126 -11.57 0.21 -13.16
N GLY A 127 -10.92 1.26 -12.66
CA GLY A 127 -11.33 1.96 -11.46
C GLY A 127 -10.94 1.27 -10.14
N PRO A 128 -11.35 1.85 -9.00
CA PRO A 128 -10.99 1.34 -7.69
C PRO A 128 -11.55 -0.05 -7.44
N THR A 129 -10.67 -1.03 -7.25
CA THR A 129 -11.06 -2.44 -7.03
C THR A 129 -10.52 -2.92 -5.69
N ASN A 130 -11.35 -3.64 -4.93
CA ASN A 130 -10.93 -4.23 -3.65
C ASN A 130 -10.11 -5.52 -3.87
N HIS A 131 -9.33 -5.90 -2.86
CA HIS A 131 -8.46 -7.08 -2.88
C HIS A 131 -9.19 -8.43 -2.79
N GLY A 132 -10.50 -8.44 -2.50
CA GLY A 132 -11.29 -9.64 -2.21
C GLY A 132 -12.26 -10.02 -3.32
N VAL A 133 -11.87 -9.83 -4.57
CA VAL A 133 -12.72 -10.13 -5.74
C VAL A 133 -12.79 -11.61 -6.07
N LEU A 134 -13.97 -12.06 -6.47
CA LEU A 134 -14.29 -13.36 -7.03
C LEU A 134 -14.28 -13.23 -8.56
N GLU A 135 -13.23 -13.76 -9.19
CA GLU A 135 -13.03 -13.82 -10.63
C GLU A 135 -13.75 -15.03 -11.23
N PHE A 136 -15.07 -14.97 -11.37
CA PHE A 136 -15.88 -16.12 -11.78
C PHE A 136 -15.46 -16.66 -13.15
N TRP A 137 -15.04 -15.78 -14.06
CA TRP A 137 -14.61 -16.16 -15.41
C TRP A 137 -13.36 -17.05 -15.44
N MET A 138 -12.58 -17.11 -14.34
CA MET A 138 -11.41 -17.98 -14.22
C MET A 138 -11.77 -19.43 -13.86
N TYR A 139 -13.05 -19.71 -13.58
CA TYR A 139 -13.51 -21.06 -13.26
C TYR A 139 -13.90 -21.84 -14.51
N ASP A 140 -13.34 -23.04 -14.64
CA ASP A 140 -13.75 -24.00 -15.65
C ASP A 140 -15.05 -24.70 -15.24
N LEU A 141 -16.00 -24.78 -16.18
CA LEU A 141 -17.26 -25.49 -15.99
C LEU A 141 -17.27 -26.82 -16.77
N PRO A 142 -17.72 -27.93 -16.16
CA PRO A 142 -18.24 -28.04 -14.79
C PRO A 142 -17.14 -27.96 -13.72
N LEU A 143 -17.47 -27.34 -12.58
CA LEU A 143 -16.53 -27.13 -11.48
C LEU A 143 -15.97 -28.46 -10.93
N THR A 144 -14.66 -28.48 -10.69
CA THR A 144 -14.02 -29.52 -9.88
C THR A 144 -14.47 -29.45 -8.42
N ASN A 145 -14.26 -30.51 -7.63
CA ASN A 145 -14.59 -30.45 -6.20
C ASN A 145 -13.78 -29.37 -5.46
N SER A 146 -12.52 -29.17 -5.84
CA SER A 146 -11.68 -28.12 -5.25
C SER A 146 -12.23 -26.74 -5.58
N ASP A 147 -12.64 -26.52 -6.83
CA ASP A 147 -13.19 -25.24 -7.27
C ASP A 147 -14.55 -24.94 -6.66
N LYS A 148 -15.39 -25.97 -6.44
CA LYS A 148 -16.65 -25.82 -5.70
C LYS A 148 -16.41 -25.31 -4.28
N GLU A 149 -15.47 -25.92 -3.55
CA GLU A 149 -15.14 -25.49 -2.19
C GLU A 149 -14.54 -24.08 -2.17
N LYS A 150 -13.62 -23.78 -3.11
CA LYS A 150 -13.04 -22.45 -3.25
C LYS A 150 -14.12 -21.39 -3.52
N LEU A 151 -14.94 -21.61 -4.55
CA LEU A 151 -16.02 -20.69 -4.94
C LEU A 151 -17.02 -20.50 -3.80
N LYS A 152 -17.37 -21.58 -3.08
CA LYS A 152 -18.23 -21.50 -1.91
C LYS A 152 -17.63 -20.60 -0.83
N ASN A 153 -16.34 -20.77 -0.51
CA ASN A 153 -15.67 -19.96 0.50
C ASN A 153 -15.62 -18.47 0.10
N GLU A 154 -15.36 -18.16 -1.17
CA GLU A 154 -15.38 -16.78 -1.67
C GLU A 154 -16.78 -16.16 -1.59
N ILE A 155 -17.83 -16.90 -1.96
CA ILE A 155 -19.23 -16.46 -1.85
C ILE A 155 -19.63 -16.21 -0.39
N ASP A 156 -19.21 -17.09 0.53
CA ASP A 156 -19.53 -16.98 1.96
C ASP A 156 -18.93 -15.72 2.62
N LEU A 157 -17.87 -15.14 2.05
CA LEU A 157 -17.28 -13.89 2.51
C LEU A 157 -18.07 -12.64 2.06
N ILE A 158 -18.86 -12.73 0.99
CA ILE A 158 -19.57 -11.57 0.43
C ILE A 158 -20.49 -10.91 1.46
N PRO A 159 -21.36 -11.61 2.22
CA PRO A 159 -22.21 -10.97 3.22
C PRO A 159 -21.41 -10.27 4.33
N ILE A 160 -20.26 -10.82 4.71
CA ILE A 160 -19.37 -10.22 5.71
C ILE A 160 -18.80 -8.91 5.17
N PHE A 161 -18.28 -8.94 3.93
CA PHE A 161 -17.73 -7.75 3.27
C PHE A 161 -18.77 -6.65 3.07
N GLN A 162 -19.99 -7.01 2.65
CA GLN A 162 -21.10 -6.07 2.50
C GLN A 162 -21.57 -5.47 3.83
N ASN A 163 -21.42 -6.18 4.94
CA ASN A 163 -21.71 -5.63 6.27
C ASN A 163 -20.67 -4.58 6.69
N GLU A 164 -19.39 -4.80 6.39
CA GLU A 164 -18.35 -3.78 6.58
C GLU A 164 -18.56 -2.58 5.65
N ALA A 165 -19.01 -2.79 4.41
CA ALA A 165 -19.36 -1.74 3.47
C ALA A 165 -20.35 -0.72 4.07
N ARG A 166 -21.42 -1.22 4.72
CA ARG A 166 -22.43 -0.37 5.39
C ARG A 166 -21.86 0.52 6.49
N LYS A 167 -20.77 0.10 7.13
CA LYS A 167 -20.09 0.87 8.18
C LYS A 167 -19.11 1.88 7.59
N ASN A 168 -18.45 1.51 6.50
CA ASN A 168 -17.38 2.30 5.88
C ASN A 168 -17.92 3.40 4.95
N LEU A 169 -19.02 3.12 4.22
CA LEU A 169 -19.66 4.01 3.26
C LEU A 169 -20.39 5.19 3.93
N THR A 170 -19.60 6.10 4.48
CA THR A 170 -20.06 7.31 5.19
C THR A 170 -19.76 8.59 4.42
N GLY A 171 -19.06 8.48 3.29
CA GLY A 171 -18.68 9.59 2.43
C GLY A 171 -19.79 10.05 1.49
N ASN A 172 -19.57 11.22 0.87
CA ASN A 172 -20.47 11.76 -0.14
C ASN A 172 -20.03 11.32 -1.55
N ALA A 173 -20.93 10.61 -2.24
CA ALA A 173 -20.74 10.13 -3.61
C ALA A 173 -21.38 11.03 -4.68
N ARG A 174 -21.98 12.18 -4.34
CA ARG A 174 -22.80 12.98 -5.26
C ARG A 174 -22.07 13.44 -6.53
N GLU A 175 -20.75 13.53 -6.49
CA GLU A 175 -19.92 13.94 -7.63
C GLU A 175 -19.42 12.76 -8.47
N LEU A 176 -19.81 11.51 -8.15
CA LEU A 176 -19.38 10.35 -8.92
C LEU A 176 -20.14 10.18 -10.24
N TRP A 177 -21.23 10.92 -10.47
CA TRP A 177 -22.04 10.88 -11.70
C TRP A 177 -22.80 12.20 -11.89
#